data_AF-A0AAW0PY26-F1
#
_entry.id   AF-A0AAW0PY26-F1
#
_cell.length_a   1.000
_cell.length_b   1.000
_cell.length_c   1.000
_cell.angle_alpha   90.00
_cell.angle_beta   90.00
_cell.angle_gamma   90.00
#
_symmetry.space_group_name_H-M   'P 1'
#
loop_
_entity.id
_entity.type
_entity.pdbx_description
1 polymer ?
#
loop_
_entity_poly.entity_id
_entity_poly.type
_entity_poly.pdbx_seq_one_letter_code
_entity_poly.pdbx_strand_id
1 'polypeptide(L)'
;MAQLRRPFSKTDPRLQMALPEVEPLIHFALNCGAKGCPPIKTYTPQDIDSQLRTAAEAFLENDDACVVDSGKKEVRLSQIFKWYKADFGGTDEKLLNWVLEHMADSPKKSSLQDVLSAGKTKVSYLPYDWTSNSSH
;
A
#
# COMPACT_ATOMS: atom_id res chain seq x y z
N MET A 1 -2.20 -17.21 4.48
CA MET A 1 -2.81 -16.11 5.26
C MET A 1 -1.82 -15.71 6.33
N ALA A 2 -1.22 -14.53 6.21
CA ALA A 2 -0.38 -13.98 7.26
C ALA A 2 -1.30 -13.38 8.33
N GLN A 3 -1.83 -14.23 9.21
CA GLN A 3 -2.31 -13.75 10.50
C GLN A 3 -1.05 -13.35 11.28
N LEU A 4 -0.92 -12.07 11.59
CA LEU A 4 0.08 -11.57 12.53
C LEU A 4 -0.08 -12.38 13.83
N ARG A 5 0.82 -13.37 14.01
CA ARG A 5 0.98 -14.04 15.30
C ARG A 5 1.30 -12.93 16.29
N ARG A 6 0.57 -12.86 17.40
CA ARG A 6 0.85 -11.88 18.47
C ARG A 6 2.34 -11.98 18.81
N PRO A 7 3.16 -10.98 18.43
CA PRO A 7 4.61 -11.11 18.53
C PRO A 7 5.08 -11.04 19.98
N PHE A 8 4.21 -10.55 20.87
CA PHE A 8 4.43 -10.36 22.28
C PHE A 8 3.46 -11.20 23.11
N SER A 9 3.96 -11.74 24.22
CA SER A 9 3.11 -12.38 25.23
C SER A 9 2.28 -11.33 25.96
N LYS A 10 1.21 -11.75 26.66
CA LYS A 10 0.32 -10.83 27.39
C LYS A 10 1.03 -10.00 28.49
N THR A 11 2.19 -10.45 28.94
CA THR A 11 2.97 -9.80 30.00
C THR A 11 4.21 -9.08 29.47
N ASP A 12 4.44 -9.08 28.16
CA ASP A 12 5.60 -8.41 27.59
C ASP A 12 5.39 -6.88 27.62
N PRO A 13 6.30 -6.11 28.22
CA PRO A 13 6.15 -4.66 28.35
C PRO A 13 6.13 -3.95 26.98
N ARG A 14 6.69 -4.55 25.92
CA ARG A 14 6.66 -3.98 24.56
C ARG A 14 5.26 -4.02 23.94
N LEU A 15 4.34 -4.84 24.48
CA LEU A 15 2.95 -4.84 24.04
C LEU A 15 2.28 -3.46 24.24
N GLN A 16 2.73 -2.67 25.22
CA GLN A 16 2.26 -1.30 25.44
C GLN A 16 2.63 -0.34 24.31
N MET A 17 3.66 -0.68 23.53
CA MET A 17 4.15 0.10 22.39
C MET A 17 3.69 -0.49 21.04
N ALA A 18 3.05 -1.66 21.06
CA ALA A 18 2.50 -2.27 19.85
C ALA A 18 1.20 -1.56 19.47
N LEU A 19 1.01 -1.34 18.17
CA LEU A 19 -0.27 -0.83 17.69
C LEU A 19 -1.38 -1.85 17.98
N PRO A 20 -2.53 -1.41 18.53
CA PRO A 20 -3.63 -2.31 18.87
C PRO A 20 -4.29 -2.89 17.61
N GLU A 21 -4.29 -2.11 16.53
CA GLU A 21 -4.81 -2.47 15.21
C GLU A 21 -3.69 -2.40 14.17
N VAL A 22 -3.87 -3.09 13.04
CA VAL A 22 -2.93 -3.03 11.92
C VAL A 22 -3.01 -1.65 11.27
N GLU A 23 -1.85 -1.03 11.03
CA GLU A 23 -1.72 0.23 10.31
C GLU A 23 -1.11 -0.04 8.93
N PRO A 24 -1.90 -0.10 7.84
CA PRO A 24 -1.38 -0.44 6.51
C PRO A 24 -0.42 0.61 5.95
N LEU A 25 -0.50 1.87 6.41
CA LEU A 25 0.33 2.94 5.89
C LEU A 25 1.83 2.75 6.19
N ILE A 26 2.18 1.93 7.20
CA ILE A 26 3.59 1.64 7.53
C ILE A 26 4.35 0.99 6.36
N HIS A 27 3.65 0.26 5.49
CA HIS A 27 4.25 -0.40 4.32
C HIS A 27 4.80 0.59 3.29
N PHE A 28 4.34 1.85 3.34
CA PHE A 28 4.81 2.92 2.47
C PHE A 28 5.78 3.88 3.18
N ALA A 29 6.04 3.66 4.47
CA ALA A 29 7.01 4.42 5.23
C ALA A 29 8.39 3.76 5.26
N LEU A 30 8.39 2.43 5.22
CA LEU A 30 9.59 1.60 5.28
C LEU A 30 10.16 1.42 3.87
N ASN A 31 11.04 2.34 3.46
CA ASN A 31 11.79 2.25 2.21
C ASN A 31 13.09 1.45 2.42
N CYS A 32 13.30 0.38 1.64
CA CYS A 32 14.50 -0.48 1.69
C CYS A 32 15.69 0.04 0.84
N GLY A 33 15.53 1.16 0.13
CA GLY A 33 16.45 1.72 -0.86
C GLY A 33 16.30 1.18 -2.29
N ALA A 34 15.27 0.36 -2.58
CA ALA A 34 15.04 -0.20 -3.92
C ALA A 34 14.28 0.78 -4.83
N LYS A 35 14.42 0.64 -6.15
CA LYS A 35 13.77 1.54 -7.13
C LYS A 35 12.24 1.57 -7.02
N GLY A 36 11.63 0.45 -6.62
CA GLY A 36 10.20 0.33 -6.36
C GLY A 36 9.76 0.77 -4.96
N CYS A 37 10.62 1.41 -4.15
CA CYS A 37 10.27 1.84 -2.80
C CYS A 37 9.68 3.28 -2.76
N PRO A 38 8.82 3.58 -1.77
CA PRO A 38 8.26 4.92 -1.56
C PRO A 38 9.35 5.96 -1.28
N PRO A 39 9.24 7.23 -1.72
CA PRO A 39 10.28 8.25 -1.48
C PRO A 39 10.61 8.41 0.00
N ILE A 40 11.91 8.49 0.35
CA ILE A 40 12.36 8.66 1.74
C ILE A 40 11.83 10.00 2.25
N LYS A 41 11.01 9.96 3.31
CA LYS A 41 10.50 11.13 4.01
C LYS A 41 11.00 11.13 5.44
N THR A 42 11.34 12.31 5.94
CA THR A 42 11.57 12.54 7.36
C THR A 42 10.21 12.59 8.06
N TYR A 43 10.04 11.76 9.09
CA TYR A 43 8.80 11.74 9.86
C TYR A 43 8.95 12.51 11.17
N THR A 44 7.93 13.28 11.53
CA THR A 44 7.83 14.01 12.80
C THR A 44 6.70 13.41 13.64
N PRO A 45 6.84 13.29 14.97
CA PRO A 45 5.75 12.77 15.81
C PRO A 45 4.43 13.56 15.66
N GLN A 46 4.53 14.85 15.38
CA GLN A 46 3.38 15.75 15.25
C GLN A 46 2.60 15.55 13.95
N ASP A 47 3.26 15.12 12.88
CA ASP A 47 2.67 15.07 11.53
C ASP A 47 2.68 13.66 10.92
N ILE A 48 3.04 12.64 11.70
CA ILE A 48 3.25 11.25 11.24
C ILE A 48 2.09 10.75 10.39
N ASP A 49 0.85 10.94 10.81
CA ASP A 49 -0.34 10.46 10.09
C ASP A 49 -0.46 11.09 8.70
N SER A 50 -0.23 12.40 8.60
CA SER A 50 -0.29 13.11 7.32
C SER A 50 0.85 12.70 6.41
N GLN A 51 2.07 12.56 6.94
CA GLN A 51 3.25 12.18 6.19
C GLN A 51 3.15 10.75 5.65
N LEU A 52 2.59 9.83 6.44
CA LEU A 52 2.27 8.46 6.05
C LEU A 52 1.24 8.42 4.91
N ARG A 53 0.17 9.21 5.00
CA ARG A 53 -0.82 9.35 3.92
C ARG A 53 -0.18 9.88 2.64
N THR A 54 0.60 10.96 2.73
CA THR A 54 1.28 11.50 1.56
C THR A 54 2.29 10.51 0.97
N ALA A 55 2.90 9.63 1.78
CA ALA A 55 3.79 8.57 1.27
C ALA A 55 3.01 7.51 0.50
N ALA A 56 1.85 7.08 1.01
CA ALA A 56 0.96 6.15 0.32
C ALA A 56 0.41 6.73 -0.99
N GLU A 57 -0.04 7.99 -0.98
CA GLU A 57 -0.53 8.70 -2.17
C GLU A 57 0.56 8.75 -3.26
N ALA A 58 1.77 9.18 -2.90
CA ALA A 58 2.89 9.25 -3.83
C ALA A 58 3.29 7.87 -4.38
N PHE A 59 3.22 6.83 -3.55
CA PHE A 59 3.46 5.45 -3.99
C PHE A 59 2.40 5.00 -4.99
N LEU A 60 1.12 5.21 -4.70
CA LEU A 60 0.00 4.81 -5.56
C LEU A 60 -0.08 5.60 -6.88
N GLU A 61 0.46 6.81 -6.93
CA GLU A 61 0.56 7.56 -8.18
C GLU A 61 1.66 7.02 -9.11
N ASN A 62 2.63 6.25 -8.59
CA ASN A 62 3.67 5.64 -9.41
C ASN A 62 3.15 4.41 -10.20
N ASP A 63 3.43 4.34 -11.50
CA ASP A 63 3.08 3.21 -12.37
C ASP A 63 3.84 1.92 -12.03
N ASP A 64 4.98 2.01 -11.32
CA ASP A 64 5.67 0.83 -10.77
C ASP A 64 4.91 0.19 -9.59
N ALA A 65 3.89 0.89 -9.06
CA ALA A 65 3.14 0.49 -7.88
C ALA A 65 1.64 0.27 -8.15
N CYS A 66 1.02 1.09 -8.99
CA CYS A 66 -0.39 0.96 -9.33
C CYS A 66 -0.65 1.39 -10.78
N VAL A 67 -1.16 0.45 -11.58
CA VAL A 67 -1.64 0.71 -12.94
C VAL A 67 -3.10 0.29 -13.08
N VAL A 68 -3.92 1.22 -13.55
CA VAL A 68 -5.34 1.00 -13.83
C VAL A 68 -5.53 0.84 -15.34
N ASP A 69 -6.00 -0.32 -15.79
CA ASP A 69 -6.35 -0.59 -17.19
C ASP A 69 -7.88 -0.67 -17.31
N SER A 70 -8.50 0.46 -17.64
CA SER A 70 -9.95 0.57 -17.77
C SER A 70 -10.51 -0.27 -18.93
N GLY A 71 -9.71 -0.47 -20.00
CA GLY A 71 -10.11 -1.28 -21.15
C GLY A 71 -10.23 -2.76 -20.82
N LYS A 72 -9.33 -3.27 -19.96
CA LYS A 72 -9.34 -4.67 -19.51
C LYS A 72 -10.06 -4.90 -18.18
N LYS A 73 -10.53 -3.83 -17.53
CA LYS A 73 -11.07 -3.86 -16.16
C LYS A 73 -10.10 -4.55 -15.19
N GLU A 74 -8.83 -4.18 -15.30
CA GLU A 74 -7.72 -4.77 -14.54
C GLU A 74 -6.96 -3.69 -13.77
N VAL A 75 -6.67 -3.97 -12.50
CA VAL A 75 -5.81 -3.13 -11.66
C VAL A 75 -4.58 -3.96 -11.31
N ARG A 76 -3.41 -3.46 -11.70
CA ARG A 76 -2.11 -4.07 -11.44
C ARG A 76 -1.46 -3.34 -10.27
N LEU A 77 -1.21 -4.07 -9.19
CA LEU A 77 -0.69 -3.52 -7.94
C LEU A 77 0.72 -4.04 -7.63
N SER A 78 1.49 -3.29 -6.84
CA SER A 78 2.76 -3.75 -6.30
C SER A 78 2.61 -5.08 -5.53
N GLN A 79 3.67 -5.90 -5.51
CA GLN A 79 3.69 -7.14 -4.73
C GLN A 79 3.49 -6.91 -3.22
N ILE A 80 3.73 -5.70 -2.70
CA ILE A 80 3.43 -5.34 -1.30
C ILE A 80 1.97 -5.70 -0.95
N PHE A 81 1.04 -5.36 -1.84
CA PHE A 81 -0.39 -5.66 -1.66
C PHE A 81 -0.71 -7.15 -1.74
N LYS A 82 0.15 -7.96 -2.39
CA LYS A 82 0.03 -9.42 -2.42
C LYS A 82 0.53 -10.04 -1.12
N TRP A 83 1.73 -9.63 -0.68
CA TRP A 83 2.39 -10.18 0.50
C TRP A 83 1.63 -9.83 1.79
N TYR A 84 1.17 -8.60 1.89
CA TYR A 84 0.49 -8.05 3.07
C TYR A 84 -1.02 -7.87 2.85
N LYS A 85 -1.62 -8.67 1.97
CA LYS A 85 -3.06 -8.58 1.63
C LYS A 85 -3.99 -8.56 2.84
N ALA A 86 -3.62 -9.26 3.91
CA ALA A 86 -4.39 -9.29 5.16
C ALA A 86 -4.51 -7.91 5.81
N ASP A 87 -3.47 -7.09 5.71
CA ASP A 87 -3.39 -5.75 6.29
C ASP A 87 -4.32 -4.79 5.53
N PHE A 88 -4.56 -5.05 4.25
CA PHE A 88 -5.48 -4.29 3.38
C PHE A 88 -6.90 -4.90 3.34
N GLY A 89 -7.32 -5.58 4.41
CA GLY A 89 -8.67 -6.16 4.55
C GLY A 89 -8.86 -7.55 3.97
N GLY A 90 -7.83 -8.17 3.39
CA GLY A 90 -7.79 -9.61 3.08
C GLY A 90 -8.52 -10.07 1.81
N THR A 91 -9.26 -9.20 1.15
CA THR A 91 -10.01 -9.47 -0.10
C THR A 91 -9.66 -8.45 -1.16
N ASP A 92 -9.84 -8.79 -2.45
CA ASP A 92 -9.55 -7.85 -3.54
C ASP A 92 -10.47 -6.62 -3.50
N GLU A 93 -11.73 -6.79 -3.11
CA GLU A 93 -12.68 -5.69 -2.96
C GLU A 93 -12.22 -4.69 -1.89
N LYS A 94 -11.90 -5.19 -0.68
CA LYS A 94 -11.41 -4.33 0.42
C LYS A 94 -10.07 -3.68 0.07
N LEU A 95 -9.18 -4.41 -0.61
CA LEU A 95 -7.91 -3.87 -1.07
C LEU A 95 -8.13 -2.72 -2.07
N LEU A 96 -8.98 -2.90 -3.08
CA LEU A 96 -9.23 -1.86 -4.08
C LEU A 96 -9.93 -0.63 -3.50
N ASN A 97 -10.86 -0.81 -2.55
CA ASN A 97 -11.46 0.29 -1.82
C ASN A 97 -10.41 1.04 -0.99
N TRP A 98 -9.54 0.31 -0.28
CA TRP A 98 -8.44 0.92 0.47
C TRP A 98 -7.51 1.71 -0.45
N VAL A 99 -7.15 1.16 -1.62
CA VAL A 99 -6.34 1.87 -2.62
C VAL A 99 -7.04 3.16 -3.06
N LEU A 100 -8.31 3.09 -3.45
CA LEU A 100 -9.08 4.26 -3.90
C LEU A 100 -9.12 5.38 -2.84
N GLU A 101 -9.32 5.02 -1.57
CA GLU A 101 -9.38 5.97 -0.45
C GLU A 101 -8.04 6.66 -0.16
N HIS A 102 -6.91 6.04 -0.52
CA HIS A 102 -5.56 6.53 -0.25
C HIS A 102 -4.83 7.04 -1.50
N MET A 103 -5.54 7.16 -2.63
CA MET A 103 -5.04 7.84 -3.82
C MET A 103 -5.27 9.36 -3.72
N ALA A 104 -4.27 10.12 -4.17
CA ALA A 104 -4.41 11.54 -4.43
C ALA A 104 -5.51 11.78 -5.48
N ASP A 105 -6.06 12.99 -5.50
CA ASP A 105 -7.06 13.38 -6.49
C ASP A 105 -6.41 13.54 -7.87
N SER A 106 -6.30 12.42 -8.59
CA SER A 106 -5.66 12.30 -9.89
C SER A 106 -6.58 11.61 -10.92
N PRO A 107 -6.30 11.75 -12.23
CA PRO A 107 -7.04 11.00 -13.26
C PRO A 107 -7.02 9.48 -13.06
N LYS A 108 -5.96 8.97 -12.41
CA LYS A 108 -5.82 7.55 -12.07
C LYS A 108 -6.87 7.12 -11.03
N LYS A 109 -7.16 7.97 -10.04
CA LYS A 109 -8.22 7.74 -9.04
C LYS A 109 -9.60 7.69 -9.70
N SER A 110 -9.91 8.63 -10.59
CA SER A 110 -11.16 8.61 -11.35
C SER A 110 -11.29 7.35 -12.20
N SER A 111 -10.21 6.96 -12.89
CA SER A 111 -10.18 5.74 -13.69
C SER A 111 -10.45 4.48 -12.83
N LEU A 112 -9.86 4.41 -11.63
CA LEU A 112 -10.11 3.32 -10.70
C LEU A 112 -11.57 3.30 -10.24
N GLN A 113 -12.12 4.47 -9.90
CA GLN A 113 -13.51 4.60 -9.49
C GLN A 113 -14.49 4.12 -10.58
N ASP A 114 -14.21 4.47 -11.84
CA ASP A 114 -15.00 4.02 -13.00
C ASP A 114 -14.92 2.50 -13.18
N VAL A 115 -13.71 1.93 -13.06
CA VAL A 115 -13.47 0.48 -13.16
C VAL A 115 -14.23 -0.28 -12.07
N LEU A 116 -14.20 0.22 -10.83
CA LEU A 116 -14.93 -0.38 -9.70
C LEU A 116 -16.45 -0.27 -9.88
N SER A 117 -16.94 0.85 -10.40
CA SER A 117 -18.36 1.05 -10.67
C SER A 117 -18.87 0.16 -11.81
N ALA A 118 -17.99 -0.23 -12.73
CA ALA A 118 -18.30 -1.10 -13.88
C ALA A 118 -18.37 -2.61 -13.55
N GLY A 119 -18.23 -2.98 -12.26
CA GLY A 119 -18.48 -4.32 -11.75
C GLY A 119 -17.20 -5.07 -11.35
N LYS A 120 -17.10 -6.36 -11.70
CA LYS A 120 -16.02 -7.23 -11.24
C LYS A 120 -14.68 -6.81 -11.87
N THR A 121 -13.78 -6.32 -11.03
CA THR A 121 -12.42 -5.91 -11.40
C THR A 121 -11.42 -7.03 -11.18
N LYS A 122 -10.53 -7.26 -12.14
CA LYS A 122 -9.41 -8.20 -11.99
C LYS A 122 -8.27 -7.52 -11.25
N VAL A 123 -7.79 -8.12 -10.17
CA VAL A 123 -6.54 -7.71 -9.52
C VAL A 123 -5.40 -8.61 -9.97
N SER A 124 -4.31 -8.02 -10.43
CA SER A 124 -3.05 -8.71 -10.67
C SER A 124 -1.89 -7.91 -10.12
N TYR A 125 -0.68 -8.47 -10.16
CA TYR A 125 0.47 -7.88 -9.47
C TYR A 125 1.64 -7.65 -10.42
N LEU A 126 2.24 -6.47 -10.32
CA LEU A 126 3.42 -6.08 -11.09
C LEU A 126 4.62 -6.94 -10.69
N PRO A 127 5.53 -7.27 -11.63
CA PRO A 127 6.78 -7.94 -11.29
C PRO A 127 7.60 -7.02 -10.37
N TYR A 128 8.08 -7.56 -9.25
CA TYR A 128 8.88 -6.78 -8.30
C TYR A 128 10.34 -6.79 -8.73
N ASP A 129 10.83 -5.62 -9.12
CA ASP A 129 12.24 -5.42 -9.45
C ASP A 129 13.04 -5.22 -8.16
N TRP A 130 13.88 -6.21 -7.83
CA TRP A 130 14.74 -6.21 -6.64
C TRP A 130 16.02 -5.40 -6.83
N THR A 131 16.19 -4.70 -7.95
CA THR A 131 17.39 -3.89 -8.19
C THR A 131 17.44 -2.66 -7.28
N SER A 132 18.64 -2.40 -6.75
CA SER A 132 18.94 -1.26 -5.87
C SER A 132 18.83 0.06 -6.62
N ASN A 133 18.37 1.14 -5.97
CA ASN A 133 18.31 2.48 -6.58
C ASN A 133 19.69 3.17 -6.70
N SER A 134 20.78 2.40 -6.71
CA SER A 134 22.15 2.89 -6.84
C SER A 134 22.55 2.95 -8.31
N SER A 135 21.97 3.91 -9.04
CA SER A 135 22.44 4.29 -10.37
C SER A 135 22.69 5.80 -10.40
N HIS A 136 23.99 6.10 -10.45
CA HIS A 136 24.73 7.35 -10.72
C HIS A 136 23.96 8.60 -11.17
#